data_AF-A0A948RUY0-F1
#
_entry.id   AF-A0A948RUY0-F1
#
_cell.length_a   1.000
_cell.length_b   1.000
_cell.length_c   1.000
_cell.angle_alpha   90.00
_cell.angle_beta   90.00
_cell.angle_gamma   90.00
#
_symmetry.space_group_name_H-M   'P 1'
#
loop_
_entity.id
_entity.type
_entity.pdbx_description
1 polymer ?
#
loop_
_entity_poly.entity_id
_entity_poly.type
_entity_poly.pdbx_seq_one_letter_code
_entity_poly.pdbx_strand_id
1 'polypeptide(L)'
;MTEQNHRGLPKEVRQFGYLVGGVLILLSGLSWWRDGKIPWPFLMAPGVLLMLMTLLKLAVMKPIYKYWMKFAHVLGWVMTRVILSVFYYIAVTPIGLIMRLTGHDPLKKKAVPQESYWERRDPEPTDPNQYRKQF
;
A
#
# COMPACT_ATOMS: atom_id res chain seq x y z
N MET A 1 6.02 17.00 -17.08
CA MET A 1 5.02 16.89 -15.98
C MET A 1 5.75 16.71 -14.64
N THR A 2 6.48 17.73 -14.18
CA THR A 2 7.28 17.72 -12.92
C THR A 2 7.16 19.07 -12.21
N GLU A 3 5.96 19.64 -12.18
CA GLU A 3 5.65 20.98 -11.64
C GLU A 3 4.61 20.90 -10.52
N GLN A 4 4.76 19.91 -9.63
CA GLN A 4 4.00 19.81 -8.39
C GLN A 4 4.99 19.38 -7.30
N ASN A 5 5.00 20.08 -6.18
CA ASN A 5 5.56 19.65 -4.89
C ASN A 5 6.89 20.26 -4.39
N HIS A 6 6.96 21.59 -4.29
CA HIS A 6 7.94 22.25 -3.40
C HIS A 6 7.34 23.26 -2.39
N ARG A 7 6.02 23.44 -2.33
CA ARG A 7 5.38 24.41 -1.41
C ARG A 7 4.97 23.84 -0.03
N GLY A 8 5.12 22.53 0.20
CA GLY A 8 4.66 21.84 1.43
C GLY A 8 5.73 21.49 2.49
N LEU A 9 7.01 21.43 2.10
CA LEU A 9 8.12 20.95 2.95
C LEU A 9 8.13 21.47 4.42
N PRO A 10 7.95 22.77 4.70
CA PRO A 10 8.02 23.25 6.08
C PRO A 10 6.79 22.90 6.92
N LYS A 11 5.62 22.63 6.31
CA LYS A 11 4.40 22.23 7.02
C LYS A 11 4.40 20.71 7.29
N GLU A 12 4.82 19.93 6.31
CA GLU A 12 4.90 18.46 6.40
C GLU A 12 5.92 18.01 7.44
N VAL A 13 7.10 18.65 7.48
CA VAL A 13 8.13 18.38 8.51
C VAL A 13 7.60 18.68 9.92
N ARG A 14 6.78 19.72 10.08
CA ARG A 14 6.16 20.07 11.38
C ARG A 14 5.10 19.05 11.78
N GLN A 15 4.21 18.67 10.86
CA GLN A 15 3.21 17.64 11.11
C GLN A 15 3.85 16.30 11.48
N PHE A 16 4.93 15.91 10.79
CA PHE A 16 5.71 14.73 11.13
C PHE A 16 6.27 14.82 12.57
N GLY A 17 6.84 15.97 12.95
CA GLY A 17 7.32 16.22 14.31
C GLY A 17 6.23 16.07 15.38
N TYR A 18 5.05 16.68 15.15
CA TYR A 18 3.92 16.56 16.07
C TYR A 18 3.36 15.14 16.15
N LEU A 19 3.26 14.42 15.02
CA LEU A 19 2.78 13.04 14.99
C LEU A 19 3.73 12.09 15.73
N VAL A 20 5.03 12.14 15.42
CA VAL A 20 6.03 11.27 16.07
C VAL A 20 6.18 11.61 17.55
N GLY A 21 6.25 12.90 17.89
CA GLY A 21 6.32 13.34 19.29
C GLY A 21 5.07 12.97 20.08
N GLY A 22 3.89 13.17 19.50
CA GLY A 22 2.60 12.81 20.11
C GLY A 22 2.47 11.30 20.34
N VAL A 23 2.83 10.47 19.36
CA VAL A 23 2.81 9.00 19.50
C VAL A 23 3.78 8.54 20.58
N LEU A 24 5.00 9.10 20.65
CA LEU A 24 5.98 8.74 21.68
C LEU A 24 5.51 9.14 23.09
N ILE A 25 4.88 10.31 23.25
CA ILE A 25 4.29 10.72 24.54
C ILE A 25 3.16 9.79 24.95
N LEU A 26 2.30 9.43 23.99
CA LEU A 26 1.17 8.54 24.25
C LEU A 26 1.68 7.15 24.65
N LEU A 27 2.68 6.61 23.95
CA LEU A 27 3.36 5.37 24.31
C LEU A 27 4.08 5.45 25.66
N SER A 28 4.71 6.57 25.98
CA SER A 28 5.35 6.80 27.28
C SER A 28 4.34 6.81 28.43
N GLY A 29 3.20 7.48 28.24
CA GLY A 29 2.10 7.50 29.20
C GLY A 29 1.45 6.12 29.36
N LEU A 30 1.30 5.38 28.26
CA LEU A 30 0.77 4.02 28.29
C LEU A 30 1.74 3.04 28.97
N SER A 31 3.04 3.22 28.75
CA SER A 31 4.10 2.45 29.42
C SER A 31 4.24 2.79 30.91
N TRP A 32 3.79 3.99 31.33
CA TRP A 32 3.70 4.36 32.75
C TRP A 32 2.56 3.64 33.45
N TRP A 33 1.46 3.45 32.73
CA TRP A 33 0.23 2.85 33.25
C TRP A 33 0.29 1.33 33.35
N ARG A 34 1.30 0.72 32.74
CA ARG A 34 1.49 -0.72 32.67
C ARG A 34 2.91 -1.00 33.13
N ASP A 35 3.08 -1.25 34.43
CA ASP A 35 4.34 -1.63 35.11
C ASP A 35 5.17 -2.62 34.30
N GLY A 36 5.93 -2.07 33.35
CA GLY A 36 6.64 -2.79 32.32
C GLY A 36 8.12 -2.71 32.62
N LYS A 37 8.79 -3.87 32.61
CA LYS A 37 10.21 -4.10 32.89
C LYS A 37 11.20 -3.36 31.96
N ILE A 38 10.74 -2.34 31.24
CA ILE A 38 11.51 -1.50 30.34
C ILE A 38 11.79 -0.20 31.10
N PRO A 39 13.06 0.17 31.35
CA PRO A 39 13.38 1.35 32.14
C PRO A 39 12.82 2.61 31.48
N TRP A 40 11.78 3.16 32.11
CA TRP A 40 11.02 4.35 31.72
C TRP A 40 11.88 5.57 31.26
N PRO A 41 13.06 5.86 31.86
CA PRO A 41 13.88 6.99 31.39
C PRO A 41 14.51 6.81 30.00
N PHE A 42 14.71 5.58 29.51
CA PHE A 42 15.31 5.35 28.19
C PHE A 42 14.36 5.68 27.02
N LEU A 43 13.03 5.64 27.23
CA LEU A 43 12.04 6.02 26.22
C LEU A 43 11.62 7.48 26.32
N MET A 44 11.57 8.06 27.52
CA MET A 44 11.19 9.46 27.71
C MET A 44 12.25 10.43 27.18
N ALA A 45 13.53 10.19 27.46
CA ALA A 45 14.62 11.09 27.08
C ALA A 45 14.67 11.41 25.57
N PRO A 46 14.62 10.43 24.64
CA PRO A 46 14.58 10.74 23.21
C PRO A 46 13.23 11.35 22.78
N GLY A 47 12.11 10.98 23.41
CA GLY A 47 10.79 11.56 23.09
C GLY A 47 10.70 13.05 23.42
N VAL A 48 11.16 13.44 24.61
CA VAL A 48 11.22 14.85 25.03
C VAL A 48 12.28 15.60 24.25
N LEU A 49 13.45 15.01 23.98
CA LEU A 49 14.50 15.64 23.18
C LEU A 49 14.04 15.90 21.74
N LEU A 50 13.32 14.96 21.12
CA LEU A 50 12.74 15.12 19.79
C LEU A 50 11.60 16.15 19.79
N MET A 51 10.73 16.15 20.81
CA MET A 51 9.69 17.17 20.95
C MET A 51 10.30 18.56 21.13
N LEU A 52 11.32 18.70 21.96
CA LEU A 52 12.02 19.97 22.17
C LEU A 52 12.75 20.42 20.89
N MET A 53 13.41 19.50 20.17
CA MET A 53 14.02 19.77 18.87
C MET A 53 13.01 20.22 17.79
N THR A 54 11.78 19.69 17.82
CA THR A 54 10.72 20.09 16.90
C THR A 54 10.18 21.49 17.22
N LEU A 55 10.03 21.81 18.52
CA LEU A 55 9.65 23.14 19.02
C LEU A 55 10.69 24.21 18.67
N LEU A 56 11.98 23.88 18.78
CA LEU A 56 13.10 24.78 18.47
C LEU A 56 13.30 25.05 16.97
N LYS A 57 12.44 24.52 16.09
CA LYS A 57 12.56 24.61 14.61
C LYS A 57 13.98 24.26 14.13
N LEU A 58 14.60 23.24 14.73
CA LEU A 58 16.01 22.96 14.48
C LEU A 58 16.20 22.50 13.03
N ALA A 59 17.13 23.12 12.30
CA ALA A 59 17.41 22.84 10.89
C ALA A 59 17.76 21.36 10.60
N VAL A 60 18.13 20.62 11.64
CA VAL A 60 18.46 19.19 11.64
C VAL A 60 17.26 18.28 11.35
N MET A 61 16.01 18.75 11.53
CA MET A 61 14.82 17.94 11.21
C MET A 61 14.61 17.70 9.71
N LYS A 62 15.09 18.62 8.86
CA LYS A 62 14.93 18.53 7.39
C LYS A 62 15.63 17.30 6.79
N PRO A 63 16.92 17.02 7.06
CA PRO A 63 17.57 15.82 6.54
C PRO A 63 16.96 14.54 7.11
N ILE A 64 16.59 14.51 8.38
CA ILE A 64 15.93 13.34 9.02
C ILE A 64 14.62 13.00 8.32
N TYR A 65 13.74 13.99 8.13
CA TYR A 65 12.48 13.80 7.40
C TYR A 65 12.74 13.28 5.98
N LYS A 66 13.75 13.82 5.28
CA LYS A 66 14.09 13.37 3.93
C LYS A 66 14.53 11.89 3.89
N TYR A 67 15.37 11.44 4.82
CA TYR A 67 15.77 10.03 4.91
C TYR A 67 14.59 9.14 5.31
N TRP A 68 13.78 9.59 6.26
CA TRP A 68 12.56 8.88 6.67
C TRP A 68 11.57 8.71 5.52
N MET A 69 11.34 9.76 4.74
CA MET A 69 10.45 9.68 3.57
C MET A 69 11.00 8.77 2.47
N LYS A 70 12.33 8.76 2.25
CA LYS A 70 12.96 7.78 1.35
C LYS A 70 12.72 6.36 1.85
N PHE A 71 12.89 6.11 3.14
CA PHE A 71 12.62 4.80 3.74
C PHE A 71 11.15 4.41 3.59
N ALA A 72 10.22 5.31 3.92
CA ALA A 72 8.78 5.11 3.76
C ALA A 72 8.40 4.81 2.29
N HIS A 73 9.07 5.43 1.33
CA HIS A 73 8.85 5.17 -0.09
C HIS A 73 9.30 3.76 -0.50
N VAL A 74 10.50 3.34 -0.07
CA VAL A 74 10.99 1.97 -0.30
C VAL A 74 10.07 0.96 0.38
N LEU A 75 9.65 1.23 1.62
CA LEU A 75 8.73 0.38 2.36
C LEU A 75 7.38 0.27 1.63
N GLY A 76 6.85 1.38 1.12
CA GLY A 76 5.62 1.38 0.32
C GLY A 76 5.75 0.51 -0.93
N TRP A 77 6.86 0.63 -1.66
CA TRP A 77 7.14 -0.19 -2.84
C TRP A 77 7.22 -1.68 -2.52
N VAL A 78 7.85 -2.05 -1.40
CA VAL A 78 7.88 -3.43 -0.91
C VAL A 78 6.47 -3.89 -0.51
N MET A 79 5.74 -3.08 0.26
CA MET A 79 4.40 -3.41 0.75
C MET A 79 3.42 -3.67 -0.39
N THR A 80 3.39 -2.82 -1.41
CA THR A 80 2.53 -3.05 -2.58
C THR A 80 2.83 -4.38 -3.25
N ARG A 81 4.12 -4.74 -3.42
CA ARG A 81 4.52 -6.02 -4.02
C ARG A 81 4.15 -7.20 -3.13
N VAL A 82 4.37 -7.09 -1.83
CA VAL A 82 4.05 -8.14 -0.86
C VAL A 82 2.54 -8.37 -0.83
N ILE A 83 1.74 -7.32 -0.68
CA ILE A 83 0.27 -7.41 -0.66
C ILE A 83 -0.23 -8.04 -1.96
N LEU A 84 0.24 -7.59 -3.12
CA LEU A 84 -0.17 -8.14 -4.40
C LEU A 84 0.24 -9.61 -4.56
N SER A 85 1.46 -9.97 -4.12
CA SER A 85 1.94 -11.35 -4.18
C SER A 85 1.11 -12.26 -3.27
N VAL A 86 0.87 -11.84 -2.03
CA VAL A 86 0.04 -12.57 -1.07
C VAL A 86 -1.39 -12.73 -1.61
N PHE A 87 -1.98 -11.67 -2.15
CA PHE A 87 -3.30 -11.73 -2.77
C PHE A 87 -3.34 -12.72 -3.95
N TYR A 88 -2.32 -12.70 -4.82
CA TYR A 88 -2.24 -13.64 -5.93
C TYR A 88 -2.15 -15.09 -5.46
N TYR A 89 -1.35 -15.38 -4.42
CA TYR A 89 -1.21 -16.74 -3.90
C TYR A 89 -2.43 -17.21 -3.09
N ILE A 90 -3.14 -16.31 -2.39
CA ILE A 90 -4.29 -16.68 -1.56
C ILE A 90 -5.60 -16.68 -2.35
N ALA A 91 -5.79 -15.78 -3.30
CA ALA A 91 -7.04 -15.70 -4.07
C ALA A 91 -6.88 -16.35 -5.45
N VAL A 92 -5.96 -15.85 -6.26
CA VAL A 92 -5.88 -16.23 -7.68
C VAL A 92 -5.38 -17.67 -7.86
N THR A 93 -4.35 -18.06 -7.12
CA THR A 93 -3.72 -19.38 -7.23
C THR A 93 -4.65 -20.53 -6.87
N PRO A 94 -5.39 -20.53 -5.74
CA PRO A 94 -6.33 -21.61 -5.44
C PRO A 94 -7.51 -21.63 -6.40
N ILE A 95 -8.01 -20.48 -6.88
CA ILE A 95 -9.05 -20.45 -7.91
C ILE A 95 -8.55 -21.14 -9.18
N GLY A 96 -7.34 -20.79 -9.64
CA GLY A 96 -6.73 -21.42 -10.80
C GLY A 96 -6.43 -22.91 -10.59
N LEU A 97 -6.03 -23.32 -9.38
CA LEU A 97 -5.80 -24.72 -9.05
C LEU A 97 -7.11 -25.52 -9.05
N ILE A 98 -8.18 -24.96 -8.46
CA ILE A 98 -9.52 -25.57 -8.47
C ILE A 98 -9.99 -25.72 -9.92
N MET A 99 -9.90 -24.68 -10.75
CA MET A 99 -10.24 -24.77 -12.18
C MET A 99 -9.44 -25.85 -12.92
N ARG A 100 -8.14 -25.97 -12.59
CA ARG A 100 -7.27 -26.99 -13.20
C ARG A 100 -7.64 -28.41 -12.73
N LEU A 101 -8.04 -28.58 -11.48
CA LEU A 101 -8.49 -29.86 -10.93
C LEU A 101 -9.88 -30.27 -11.44
N THR A 102 -10.80 -29.33 -11.61
CA THR A 102 -12.13 -29.58 -12.20
C THR A 102 -12.09 -29.72 -13.72
N GLY A 103 -10.92 -29.55 -14.36
CA GLY A 103 -10.74 -29.65 -15.80
C GLY A 103 -11.45 -28.55 -16.59
N HIS A 104 -11.90 -27.49 -15.91
CA HIS A 104 -12.63 -26.39 -16.52
C HIS A 104 -11.62 -25.47 -17.21
N ASP A 105 -11.54 -25.57 -18.54
CA ASP A 105 -10.73 -24.70 -19.39
C ASP A 105 -11.62 -23.67 -20.08
N PRO A 106 -12.00 -22.56 -19.41
CA PRO A 106 -12.88 -21.55 -19.98
C PRO A 106 -12.28 -20.86 -21.20
N LEU A 107 -10.96 -20.94 -21.38
CA LEU A 107 -10.22 -20.30 -22.46
C LEU A 107 -9.83 -21.28 -23.57
N LYS A 108 -10.23 -22.56 -23.48
CA LYS A 108 -9.87 -23.64 -24.42
C LYS A 108 -8.39 -23.56 -24.84
N LYS A 109 -7.50 -23.34 -23.87
CA LYS A 109 -6.07 -23.06 -24.10
C LYS A 109 -5.33 -24.26 -24.70
N LYS A 110 -5.91 -25.46 -24.62
CA LYS A 110 -5.38 -26.63 -25.32
C LYS A 110 -5.52 -26.42 -26.82
N ALA A 111 -4.40 -26.08 -27.46
CA ALA A 111 -4.30 -26.03 -28.92
C ALA A 111 -4.55 -27.42 -29.49
N VAL A 112 -5.78 -27.65 -29.96
CA VAL A 112 -6.14 -28.84 -30.73
C VAL A 112 -5.69 -28.59 -32.17
N PRO A 113 -5.07 -29.54 -32.89
CA PRO A 113 -4.76 -29.38 -34.30
C PRO A 113 -6.08 -29.28 -35.07
N GLN A 114 -6.43 -28.07 -35.51
CA GLN A 114 -7.66 -27.78 -36.23
C GLN A 114 -7.34 -26.73 -37.31
N GLU A 115 -8.08 -26.77 -38.43
CA GLU A 115 -7.87 -25.82 -39.53
C GLU A 115 -8.27 -24.37 -39.17
N SER A 116 -9.12 -24.18 -38.15
CA SER A 116 -9.54 -22.87 -37.68
C SER A 116 -10.03 -22.94 -36.23
N TYR A 117 -9.61 -21.97 -35.40
CA TYR A 117 -10.10 -21.77 -34.03
C TYR A 117 -11.36 -20.90 -33.96
N TRP A 118 -12.00 -20.62 -35.10
CA TRP A 118 -13.13 -19.72 -35.16
C TRP A 118 -14.40 -20.37 -34.63
N GLU A 119 -14.86 -19.90 -33.47
CA GLU A 119 -16.08 -20.34 -32.84
C GLU A 119 -17.27 -19.62 -33.51
N ARG A 120 -18.11 -20.38 -34.22
CA ARG A 120 -19.31 -19.81 -34.85
C ARG A 120 -20.25 -19.34 -33.73
N ARG A 121 -20.52 -18.04 -33.72
CA ARG A 121 -21.56 -17.46 -32.87
C ARG A 121 -22.92 -17.92 -33.37
N ASP A 122 -23.75 -18.46 -32.49
CA ASP A 122 -25.13 -18.75 -32.83
C ASP A 122 -25.85 -17.46 -33.23
N PRO A 123 -26.71 -17.49 -34.26
CA PRO A 123 -27.49 -16.33 -34.66
C PRO A 123 -28.50 -16.00 -33.55
N GLU A 124 -28.13 -15.05 -32.68
CA GLU A 124 -29.09 -14.41 -31.77
C GLU A 124 -30.17 -13.69 -32.58
N PRO A 125 -31.44 -13.71 -32.15
CA PRO A 125 -32.50 -12.95 -32.81
C PRO A 125 -32.13 -11.46 -32.83
N THR A 126 -31.96 -10.91 -34.02
CA THR A 126 -31.58 -9.51 -34.22
C THR A 126 -32.73 -8.60 -33.78
N ASP A 127 -32.70 -8.10 -32.55
CA ASP A 127 -33.59 -7.03 -32.08
C ASP A 127 -33.00 -5.66 -32.49
N PRO A 128 -33.67 -4.89 -33.37
CA PRO A 128 -33.22 -3.57 -33.79
C PRO A 128 -32.93 -2.60 -32.64
N ASN A 129 -33.55 -2.79 -31.47
CA ASN A 129 -33.33 -1.94 -30.30
C ASN A 129 -31.98 -2.18 -29.60
N GLN A 130 -31.31 -3.31 -29.83
CA GLN A 130 -29.99 -3.60 -29.25
C GLN A 130 -28.89 -2.70 -29.84
N TYR A 131 -29.00 -2.31 -31.11
CA TYR A 131 -28.06 -1.39 -31.76
C TYR A 131 -28.08 0.03 -31.15
N ARG A 132 -29.20 0.43 -30.52
CA ARG A 132 -29.33 1.75 -29.89
C ARG A 132 -28.60 1.85 -28.54
N LYS A 133 -28.14 0.74 -27.96
CA LYS A 133 -27.49 0.68 -26.63
C LYS A 133 -25.97 0.50 -26.71
N GLN A 134 -25.37 0.66 -27.90
CA GLN A 134 -23.94 0.42 -28.12
C GLN A 134 -23.04 1.64 -27.87
N PHE A 135 -23.62 2.81 -27.55
CA PHE A 135 -22.91 4.04 -27.21
C PHE A 135 -23.38 4.59 -25.87
#